data_AF-A0A433PJ29-F1
#
_entry.id   AF-A0A433PJ29-F1
#
_cell.length_a   1.000
_cell.length_b   1.000
_cell.length_c   1.000
_cell.angle_alpha   90.00
_cell.angle_beta   90.00
_cell.angle_gamma   90.00
#
_symmetry.space_group_name_H-M   'P 1'
#
loop_
_entity.id
_entity.type
_entity.pdbx_description
1 polymer ?
#
loop_
_entity_poly.entity_id
_entity_poly.type
_entity_poly.pdbx_seq_one_letter_code
_entity_poly.pdbx_strand_id
1 'polypeptide(L)'
;MFEGSSYSCKGVTIYVHNLAGFDSMFLLKPLIAIFDEYKLISDNARDVFNIELPGNVTIKDSKRILPGSLFDLSVMFNVPVPKGSLDHASVTFNNLVDIQDVVLIYLNKDLISLLDVMLAASLHLFSAYHVDLSTVFSASSLAMKIYRTNFLGPGGSRPEGARLARPGDVTIPQLPSWLEQEIRSRAYVGGAVQKFATEGRDLY
;
A
#
# COMPACT_ATOMS: atom_id res chain seq x y z
N MET A 1 1.66 -27.35 22.04
CA MET A 1 0.54 -26.78 22.79
C MET A 1 0.93 -25.33 23.05
N PHE A 2 0.42 -24.38 22.26
CA PHE A 2 0.85 -22.98 22.37
C PHE A 2 0.15 -22.33 23.55
N GLU A 3 0.92 -22.10 24.62
CA GLU A 3 0.48 -21.36 25.80
C GLU A 3 0.16 -19.91 25.45
N GLY A 4 -0.90 -19.41 26.07
CA GLY A 4 -1.49 -18.09 25.84
C GLY A 4 -0.55 -16.94 26.18
N SER A 5 0.03 -16.32 25.16
CA SER A 5 0.42 -14.91 25.20
C SER A 5 -0.82 -14.06 24.92
N SER A 6 -1.27 -13.29 25.91
CA SER A 6 -2.31 -12.28 25.73
C SER A 6 -1.80 -11.19 24.78
N TYR A 7 -2.22 -11.23 23.51
CA TYR A 7 -1.93 -10.17 22.55
C TYR A 7 -2.78 -8.95 22.90
N SER A 8 -2.18 -7.95 23.55
CA SER A 8 -2.74 -6.59 23.60
C SER A 8 -2.60 -6.00 22.19
N CYS A 9 -3.69 -5.93 21.43
CA CYS A 9 -3.68 -5.24 20.16
C CYS A 9 -3.45 -3.74 20.42
N LYS A 10 -2.29 -3.21 19.99
CA LYS A 10 -1.94 -1.78 20.15
C LYS A 10 -2.84 -0.84 19.31
N GLY A 11 -3.66 -1.39 18.42
CA GLY A 11 -4.56 -0.67 17.52
C GLY A 11 -5.14 -1.62 16.47
N VAL A 12 -5.98 -1.08 15.58
CA VAL A 12 -6.61 -1.82 14.47
C VAL A 12 -6.23 -1.16 13.16
N THR A 13 -5.69 -1.92 12.21
CA THR A 13 -5.46 -1.45 10.83
C THR A 13 -6.53 -2.03 9.91
N ILE A 14 -7.30 -1.16 9.27
CA ILE A 14 -8.32 -1.49 8.28
C ILE A 14 -7.74 -1.17 6.90
N TYR A 15 -7.80 -2.14 5.99
CA TYR A 15 -7.37 -1.94 4.61
C TYR A 15 -8.57 -1.76 3.70
N VAL A 16 -8.53 -0.71 2.89
CA VAL A 16 -9.50 -0.45 1.82
C VAL A 16 -8.75 -0.47 0.50
N HIS A 17 -9.28 -1.16 -0.50
CA HIS A 17 -8.61 -1.29 -1.79
C HIS A 17 -9.00 -0.15 -2.72
N ASN A 18 -8.03 0.71 -3.07
CA ASN A 18 -8.24 1.92 -3.87
C ASN A 18 -8.90 3.08 -3.09
N LEU A 19 -8.59 3.19 -1.80
CA LEU A 19 -9.06 4.28 -0.93
C LEU A 19 -8.78 5.68 -1.52
N ALA A 20 -7.56 5.88 -2.02
CA ALA A 20 -7.11 7.12 -2.64
C ALA A 20 -7.97 7.55 -3.83
N GLY A 21 -8.41 6.58 -4.64
CA GLY A 21 -9.05 6.87 -5.93
C GLY A 21 -10.57 7.07 -5.85
N PHE A 22 -11.24 6.53 -4.83
CA PHE A 22 -12.71 6.59 -4.77
C PHE A 22 -13.26 6.63 -3.35
N ASP A 23 -12.95 5.62 -2.52
CA ASP A 23 -13.67 5.40 -1.26
C ASP A 23 -13.46 6.52 -0.25
N SER A 24 -12.30 7.18 -0.27
CA SER A 24 -12.00 8.30 0.63
C SER A 24 -13.02 9.45 0.49
N MET A 25 -13.51 9.73 -0.71
CA MET A 25 -14.49 10.80 -0.94
C MET A 25 -15.81 10.54 -0.20
N PHE A 26 -16.25 9.27 -0.16
CA PHE A 26 -17.48 8.86 0.53
C PHE A 26 -17.27 8.66 2.02
N LEU A 27 -16.07 8.25 2.45
CA LEU A 27 -15.75 8.01 3.85
C LEU A 27 -15.48 9.31 4.62
N LEU A 28 -14.84 10.32 4.01
CA LEU A 28 -14.46 11.53 4.73
C LEU A 28 -15.66 12.31 5.25
N LYS A 29 -16.75 12.39 4.49
CA LYS A 29 -17.96 13.13 4.89
C LYS A 29 -18.59 12.61 6.20
N PRO A 30 -18.90 11.31 6.35
CA PRO A 30 -19.40 10.78 7.62
C PRO A 30 -18.34 10.81 8.72
N LEU A 31 -17.05 10.64 8.40
CA LEU A 31 -15.98 10.73 9.40
C LEU A 31 -15.91 12.11 10.06
N ILE A 32 -16.02 13.19 9.26
CA ILE A 32 -16.09 14.57 9.78
C ILE A 32 -17.30 14.79 10.69
N ALA A 33 -18.42 14.11 10.42
CA ALA A 33 -19.64 14.26 11.21
C ALA A 33 -19.61 13.50 12.54
N ILE A 34 -18.79 12.43 12.63
CA ILE A 34 -18.75 11.53 13.78
C ILE A 34 -17.55 11.81 14.68
N PHE A 35 -16.40 12.15 14.11
CA PHE A 35 -15.15 12.31 14.84
C PHE A 35 -14.71 13.78 14.85
N ASP A 36 -14.48 14.31 16.06
CA ASP A 36 -13.98 15.67 16.25
C ASP A 36 -12.51 15.81 15.81
N GLU A 37 -11.71 14.76 16.01
CA GLU A 37 -10.29 14.73 15.66
C GLU A 37 -9.94 13.49 14.83
N TYR A 38 -9.29 13.70 13.70
CA TYR A 38 -8.71 12.65 12.87
C TYR A 38 -7.47 13.19 12.14
N LYS A 39 -6.53 12.31 11.76
CA LYS A 39 -5.36 12.70 10.96
C LYS A 39 -5.45 12.08 9.58
N LEU A 40 -5.11 12.87 8.56
CA LEU A 40 -5.06 12.42 7.17
C LEU A 40 -3.62 12.48 6.67
N ILE A 41 -3.25 11.50 5.85
CA ILE A 41 -2.08 11.59 5.00
C ILE A 41 -2.57 11.54 3.56
N SER A 42 -2.18 12.55 2.78
CA SER A 42 -2.47 12.67 1.36
C SER A 42 -1.19 12.89 0.57
N ASP A 43 -1.26 12.63 -0.74
CA ASP A 43 -0.16 12.91 -1.65
C ASP A 43 -0.31 14.29 -2.32
N ASN A 44 0.60 14.61 -3.24
CA ASN A 44 0.58 15.88 -3.98
C ASN A 44 -0.65 16.04 -4.89
N ALA A 45 -1.31 14.94 -5.24
CA ALA A 45 -2.58 14.95 -5.98
C ALA A 45 -3.80 15.13 -5.06
N ARG A 46 -3.57 15.25 -3.74
CA ARG A 46 -4.58 15.33 -2.67
C ARG A 46 -5.37 14.04 -2.47
N ASP A 47 -4.86 12.92 -2.97
CA ASP A 47 -5.46 11.62 -2.73
C ASP A 47 -5.20 11.20 -1.28
N VAL A 48 -6.27 10.95 -0.51
CA VAL A 48 -6.16 10.49 0.88
C VAL A 48 -5.97 8.97 0.89
N PHE A 49 -4.80 8.52 1.35
CA PHE A 49 -4.45 7.10 1.37
C PHE A 49 -4.23 6.53 2.79
N ASN A 50 -4.26 7.39 3.82
CA ASN A 50 -4.21 6.97 5.22
C ASN A 50 -5.06 7.90 6.09
N ILE A 51 -5.87 7.31 6.96
CA ILE A 51 -6.72 8.00 7.92
C ILE A 51 -6.46 7.41 9.30
N GLU A 52 -6.06 8.23 10.27
CA GLU A 52 -5.96 7.84 11.68
C GLU A 52 -7.16 8.39 12.43
N LEU A 53 -7.88 7.51 13.10
CA LEU A 53 -9.05 7.80 13.90
C LEU A 53 -8.74 7.62 15.40
N PRO A 54 -9.54 8.23 16.29
CA PRO A 54 -9.44 8.00 17.73
C PRO A 54 -9.53 6.50 18.08
N GLY A 55 -8.85 6.08 19.15
CA GLY A 55 -8.83 4.68 19.58
C GLY A 55 -7.82 3.79 18.83
N ASN A 56 -6.77 4.37 18.26
CA ASN A 56 -5.71 3.67 17.51
C ASN A 56 -6.24 2.87 16.32
N VAL A 57 -7.24 3.40 15.62
CA VAL A 57 -7.75 2.83 14.38
C VAL A 57 -7.10 3.55 13.21
N THR A 58 -6.55 2.79 12.27
CA THR A 58 -5.92 3.34 11.07
C THR A 58 -6.53 2.70 9.83
N ILE A 59 -7.02 3.51 8.90
CA ILE A 59 -7.52 3.06 7.60
C ILE A 59 -6.45 3.35 6.55
N LYS A 60 -6.09 2.34 5.74
CA LYS A 60 -5.01 2.41 4.75
C LYS A 60 -5.47 1.98 3.37
N ASP A 61 -4.90 2.60 2.35
CA ASP A 61 -5.05 2.14 0.97
C ASP A 61 -4.16 0.92 0.69
N SER A 62 -4.77 -0.26 0.56
CA SER A 62 -4.03 -1.48 0.21
C SER A 62 -3.43 -1.40 -1.19
N LYS A 63 -4.05 -0.69 -2.14
CA LYS A 63 -3.56 -0.61 -3.52
C LYS A 63 -2.28 0.22 -3.65
N ARG A 64 -2.07 1.17 -2.74
CA ARG A 64 -0.81 1.92 -2.65
C ARG A 64 0.33 1.02 -2.14
N ILE A 65 0.02 0.04 -1.29
CA ILE A 65 1.00 -0.90 -0.71
C ILE A 65 1.29 -2.07 -1.66
N LEU A 66 0.23 -2.67 -2.21
CA LEU A 66 0.25 -3.77 -3.17
C LEU A 66 -0.39 -3.30 -4.48
N PRO A 67 0.41 -2.79 -5.43
CA PRO A 67 -0.09 -2.32 -6.71
C PRO A 67 -0.66 -3.47 -7.53
N GLY A 68 -1.92 -3.35 -7.93
CA GLY A 68 -2.61 -4.36 -8.72
C GLY A 68 -4.12 -4.24 -8.54
N SER A 69 -4.89 -4.88 -9.42
CA SER A 69 -6.31 -5.08 -9.12
C SER A 69 -6.46 -6.15 -8.05
N LEU A 70 -7.54 -6.09 -7.26
CA LEU A 70 -7.82 -7.15 -6.27
C LEU A 70 -7.91 -8.54 -6.92
N PHE A 71 -8.38 -8.63 -8.18
CA PHE A 71 -8.40 -9.88 -8.92
C PHE A 71 -6.98 -10.41 -9.15
N ASP A 72 -6.09 -9.60 -9.73
CA ASP A 72 -4.70 -10.00 -10.01
C ASP A 72 -3.97 -10.39 -8.73
N LEU A 73 -4.18 -9.63 -7.64
CA LEU A 73 -3.61 -9.94 -6.33
C LEU A 73 -4.14 -11.26 -5.77
N SER A 74 -5.44 -11.52 -5.90
CA SER A 74 -6.06 -12.78 -5.44
C SER A 74 -5.49 -14.00 -6.16
N VAL A 75 -5.23 -13.89 -7.47
CA VAL A 75 -4.58 -14.92 -8.27
C VAL A 75 -3.10 -15.06 -7.87
N MET A 76 -2.38 -13.95 -7.75
CA MET A 76 -0.95 -13.93 -7.41
C MET A 76 -0.65 -14.57 -6.05
N PHE A 77 -1.47 -14.27 -5.04
CA PHE A 77 -1.33 -14.86 -3.69
C PHE A 77 -2.05 -16.21 -3.54
N ASN A 78 -2.72 -16.69 -4.59
CA ASN A 78 -3.46 -17.96 -4.59
C ASN A 78 -4.41 -18.09 -3.38
N VAL A 79 -5.23 -17.06 -3.16
CA VAL A 79 -6.12 -17.01 -2.00
C VAL A 79 -7.32 -17.95 -2.15
N PRO A 80 -7.87 -18.50 -1.05
CA PRO A 80 -8.98 -19.44 -1.09
C PRO A 80 -10.25 -18.88 -1.75
N VAL A 81 -10.53 -17.60 -1.51
CA VAL A 81 -11.68 -16.89 -2.07
C VAL A 81 -11.20 -15.79 -3.01
N PRO A 82 -11.17 -16.02 -4.33
CA PRO A 82 -10.81 -14.99 -5.29
C PRO A 82 -11.89 -13.92 -5.38
N LYS A 83 -11.52 -12.76 -5.95
CA LYS A 83 -12.41 -11.63 -6.17
C LYS A 83 -13.69 -12.08 -6.89
N GLY A 84 -14.84 -11.56 -6.48
CA GLY A 84 -16.10 -11.77 -7.20
C GLY A 84 -16.10 -11.08 -8.56
N SER A 85 -17.04 -11.46 -9.43
CA SER A 85 -17.38 -10.72 -10.65
C SER A 85 -18.82 -10.22 -10.57
N LEU A 86 -19.03 -8.94 -10.86
CA LEU A 86 -20.36 -8.35 -10.99
C LEU A 86 -20.38 -7.56 -12.30
N ASP A 87 -21.43 -7.72 -13.09
CA ASP A 87 -21.62 -6.88 -14.26
C ASP A 87 -22.11 -5.50 -13.81
N HIS A 88 -21.16 -4.58 -13.61
CA HIS A 88 -21.45 -3.22 -13.16
C HIS A 88 -22.35 -2.43 -14.13
N ALA A 89 -22.39 -2.78 -15.42
CA ALA A 89 -23.25 -2.11 -16.39
C ALA A 89 -24.73 -2.49 -16.20
N SER A 90 -24.98 -3.66 -15.63
CA SER A 90 -26.33 -4.16 -15.33
C SER A 90 -26.93 -3.59 -14.04
N VAL A 91 -26.12 -2.98 -13.18
CA VAL A 91 -26.56 -2.40 -11.90
C VAL A 91 -27.13 -1.00 -12.12
N THR A 92 -28.41 -0.82 -11.80
CA THR A 92 -29.12 0.46 -11.91
C THR A 92 -29.83 0.78 -10.60
N PHE A 93 -30.19 2.05 -10.38
CA PHE A 93 -30.98 2.41 -9.20
C PHE A 93 -32.33 1.69 -9.13
N ASN A 94 -32.90 1.33 -10.29
CA ASN A 94 -34.23 0.72 -10.37
C ASN A 94 -34.24 -0.76 -10.00
N ASN A 95 -33.14 -1.49 -10.23
CA ASN A 95 -33.05 -2.92 -9.91
C ASN A 95 -32.24 -3.23 -8.65
N LEU A 96 -31.74 -2.20 -7.95
CA LEU A 96 -30.83 -2.37 -6.81
C LEU A 96 -31.45 -3.21 -5.68
N VAL A 97 -32.75 -3.04 -5.43
CA VAL A 97 -33.49 -3.82 -4.43
C VAL A 97 -33.60 -5.28 -4.87
N ASP A 98 -33.89 -5.52 -6.16
CA ASP A 98 -34.07 -6.87 -6.70
C ASP A 98 -32.76 -7.68 -6.72
N ILE A 99 -31.63 -7.00 -6.91
CA ILE A 99 -30.31 -7.63 -6.97
C ILE A 99 -29.54 -7.53 -5.64
N GLN A 100 -30.17 -7.03 -4.58
CA GLN A 100 -29.50 -6.73 -3.31
C GLN A 100 -28.71 -7.92 -2.77
N ASP A 101 -29.32 -9.12 -2.77
CA ASP A 101 -28.68 -10.33 -2.28
C ASP A 101 -27.43 -10.71 -3.11
N VAL A 102 -27.52 -10.54 -4.43
CA VAL A 102 -26.41 -10.80 -5.35
C VAL A 102 -25.26 -9.82 -5.10
N VAL A 103 -25.59 -8.54 -4.91
CA VAL A 103 -24.61 -7.49 -4.60
C VAL A 103 -23.96 -7.75 -3.24
N LEU A 104 -24.72 -8.14 -2.22
CA LEU A 104 -24.19 -8.48 -0.90
C LEU A 104 -23.23 -9.67 -0.95
N ILE A 105 -23.57 -10.72 -1.71
CA ILE A 105 -22.68 -11.87 -1.92
C ILE A 105 -21.38 -11.43 -2.61
N TYR A 106 -21.49 -10.59 -3.65
CA TYR A 106 -20.33 -10.04 -4.35
C TYR A 106 -19.44 -9.21 -3.41
N LEU A 107 -20.01 -8.28 -2.64
CA LEU A 107 -19.27 -7.45 -1.70
C LEU A 107 -18.59 -8.28 -0.61
N ASN A 108 -19.27 -9.29 -0.07
CA ASN A 108 -18.69 -10.20 0.90
C ASN A 108 -17.48 -10.97 0.32
N LYS A 109 -17.58 -11.44 -0.93
CA LYS A 109 -16.44 -12.07 -1.61
C LYS A 109 -15.27 -11.12 -1.77
N ASP A 110 -15.52 -9.88 -2.17
CA ASP A 110 -14.47 -8.85 -2.29
C ASP A 110 -13.79 -8.57 -0.95
N LEU A 111 -14.56 -8.46 0.15
CA LEU A 111 -14.03 -8.25 1.50
C LEU A 111 -13.16 -9.42 1.96
N ILE A 112 -13.65 -10.66 1.79
CA ILE A 112 -12.90 -11.87 2.16
C ILE A 112 -11.63 -11.98 1.31
N SER A 113 -11.74 -11.75 0.00
CA SER A 113 -10.60 -11.82 -0.92
C SER A 113 -9.53 -10.79 -0.54
N LEU A 114 -9.92 -9.56 -0.23
CA LEU A 114 -8.99 -8.53 0.23
C LEU A 114 -8.33 -8.93 1.55
N LEU A 115 -9.11 -9.43 2.52
CA LEU A 115 -8.56 -9.89 3.80
C LEU A 115 -7.52 -11.00 3.60
N ASP A 116 -7.84 -12.02 2.81
CA ASP A 116 -6.94 -13.15 2.54
C ASP A 116 -5.67 -12.68 1.82
N VAL A 117 -5.78 -11.77 0.85
CA VAL A 117 -4.63 -11.17 0.16
C VAL A 117 -3.73 -10.44 1.15
N MET A 118 -4.31 -9.61 2.02
CA MET A 118 -3.55 -8.83 2.99
C MET A 118 -2.87 -9.73 4.04
N LEU A 119 -3.53 -10.80 4.48
CA LEU A 119 -2.95 -11.78 5.39
C LEU A 119 -1.81 -12.56 4.74
N ALA A 120 -2.01 -13.06 3.52
CA ALA A 120 -0.99 -13.79 2.77
C ALA A 120 0.24 -12.90 2.50
N ALA A 121 0.02 -11.66 2.05
CA ALA A 121 1.10 -10.70 1.83
C ALA A 121 1.84 -10.35 3.13
N SER A 122 1.11 -10.11 4.23
CA SER A 122 1.71 -9.81 5.53
C SER A 122 2.57 -10.97 6.03
N LEU A 123 2.06 -12.21 5.94
CA LEU A 123 2.80 -13.41 6.32
C LEU A 123 4.06 -13.59 5.46
N HIS A 124 3.95 -13.42 4.15
CA HIS A 124 5.08 -13.53 3.24
C HIS A 124 6.16 -12.47 3.54
N LEU A 125 5.75 -11.20 3.71
CA LEU A 125 6.69 -10.11 3.99
C LEU A 125 7.36 -10.24 5.37
N PHE A 126 6.61 -10.69 6.37
CA PHE A 126 7.16 -10.88 7.70
C PHE A 126 8.12 -12.08 7.75
N SER A 127 7.79 -13.18 7.09
CA SER A 127 8.64 -14.37 7.04
C SER A 127 9.92 -14.16 6.23
N ALA A 128 9.82 -13.48 5.07
CA ALA A 128 10.97 -13.27 4.19
C ALA A 128 11.87 -12.10 4.61
N TYR A 129 11.30 -11.02 5.16
CA TYR A 129 12.02 -9.76 5.37
C TYR A 129 11.91 -9.18 6.78
N HIS A 130 11.16 -9.83 7.67
CA HIS A 130 10.86 -9.33 9.03
C HIS A 130 10.25 -7.92 9.03
N VAL A 131 9.41 -7.62 8.03
CA VAL A 131 8.71 -6.35 7.91
C VAL A 131 7.23 -6.54 8.23
N ASP A 132 6.74 -5.77 9.20
CA ASP A 132 5.32 -5.67 9.52
C ASP A 132 4.59 -4.76 8.52
N LEU A 133 3.64 -5.33 7.77
CA LEU A 133 2.87 -4.63 6.76
C LEU A 133 2.01 -3.48 7.33
N SER A 134 1.55 -3.60 8.59
CA SER A 134 0.73 -2.58 9.26
C SER A 134 1.45 -1.24 9.42
N THR A 135 2.77 -1.23 9.30
CA THR A 135 3.61 -0.03 9.46
C THR A 135 4.00 0.62 8.13
N VAL A 136 3.51 0.09 7.02
CA VAL A 136 3.81 0.51 5.65
C VAL A 136 2.64 1.32 5.08
N PHE A 137 2.91 2.26 4.17
CA PHE A 137 1.89 3.13 3.56
C PHE A 137 1.83 3.02 2.03
N SER A 138 2.94 2.60 1.41
CA SER A 138 3.08 2.46 -0.04
C SER A 138 4.13 1.41 -0.41
N ALA A 139 4.12 0.94 -1.65
CA ALA A 139 5.13 0.04 -2.20
C ALA A 139 6.56 0.61 -2.05
N SER A 140 6.74 1.92 -2.27
CA SER A 140 8.04 2.58 -2.06
C SER A 140 8.46 2.55 -0.59
N SER A 141 7.53 2.80 0.34
CA SER A 141 7.81 2.70 1.77
C SER A 141 8.10 1.26 2.20
N LEU A 142 7.46 0.26 1.58
CA LEU A 142 7.71 -1.15 1.80
C LEU A 142 9.13 -1.52 1.37
N ALA A 143 9.49 -1.17 0.13
CA ALA A 143 10.82 -1.42 -0.42
C ALA A 143 11.91 -0.77 0.45
N MET A 144 11.71 0.47 0.88
CA MET A 144 12.63 1.14 1.80
C MET A 144 12.69 0.53 3.18
N LYS A 145 11.58 0.01 3.69
CA LYS A 145 11.60 -0.69 4.97
C LYS A 145 12.34 -2.02 4.87
N ILE A 146 12.10 -2.81 3.81
CA ILE A 146 12.85 -4.04 3.52
C ILE A 146 14.34 -3.73 3.40
N TYR A 147 14.70 -2.71 2.60
CA TYR A 147 16.08 -2.31 2.40
C TYR A 147 16.76 -1.90 3.72
N ARG A 148 16.09 -1.06 4.52
CA ARG A 148 16.61 -0.60 5.82
C ARG A 148 16.78 -1.75 6.82
N THR A 149 15.79 -2.62 6.93
CA THR A 149 15.81 -3.74 7.88
C THR A 149 16.92 -4.75 7.54
N ASN A 150 17.14 -5.02 6.26
CA ASN A 150 17.99 -6.14 5.84
C ASN A 150 19.39 -5.73 5.34
N PHE A 151 19.60 -4.46 4.94
CA PHE A 151 20.84 -4.05 4.25
C PHE A 151 21.55 -2.81 4.83
N LEU A 152 20.85 -1.90 5.51
CA LEU A 152 21.46 -0.67 6.06
C LEU A 152 21.99 -0.80 7.50
N GLY A 153 21.72 -1.93 8.17
CA GLY A 153 22.11 -2.19 9.56
C GLY A 153 21.58 -1.16 10.58
N PRO A 154 21.86 -1.32 11.89
CA PRO A 154 21.35 -0.45 12.95
C PRO A 154 22.02 0.94 13.03
N GLY A 155 22.73 1.39 11.99
CA GLY A 155 23.59 2.58 11.96
C GLY A 155 22.89 3.92 11.76
N GLY A 156 21.58 4.03 12.02
CA GLY A 156 20.91 5.32 12.17
C GLY A 156 21.14 5.85 13.58
N SER A 157 22.17 6.69 13.77
CA SER A 157 22.58 7.33 15.04
C SER A 157 23.17 6.43 16.13
N ARG A 158 24.49 6.24 16.12
CA ARG A 158 25.30 5.96 17.32
C ARG A 158 26.59 6.80 17.31
N PRO A 159 26.98 7.42 18.44
CA PRO A 159 28.20 8.21 18.52
C PRO A 159 29.46 7.34 18.64
N GLU A 160 30.54 7.98 18.22
CA GLU A 160 31.96 7.61 18.04
C GLU A 160 32.53 6.39 18.77
N GLY A 161 33.30 5.60 18.00
CA GLY A 161 34.16 4.52 18.50
C GLY A 161 34.55 3.55 17.38
N ALA A 162 35.49 3.97 16.54
CA ALA A 162 35.93 3.27 15.33
C ALA A 162 36.15 1.76 15.50
N ARG A 163 35.33 0.96 14.82
CA ARG A 163 35.65 -0.41 14.42
C ARG A 163 35.36 -0.56 12.92
N LEU A 164 36.25 -1.28 12.24
CA LEU A 164 36.20 -1.59 10.81
C LEU A 164 34.78 -1.94 10.35
N ALA A 165 34.30 -1.20 9.34
CA ALA A 165 32.97 -1.30 8.77
C ALA A 165 32.65 -2.76 8.39
N ARG A 166 31.61 -3.32 9.01
CA ARG A 166 30.99 -4.55 8.51
C ARG A 166 30.06 -4.18 7.35
N PRO A 167 29.71 -5.13 6.45
CA PRO A 167 28.60 -4.95 5.52
C PRO A 167 27.34 -4.68 6.35
N GLY A 168 26.92 -3.42 6.46
CA GLY A 168 25.85 -3.00 7.39
C GLY A 168 26.02 -1.63 8.04
N ASP A 169 27.15 -0.92 7.86
CA ASP A 169 27.32 0.46 8.35
C ASP A 169 27.30 1.47 7.19
N VAL A 170 26.32 1.35 6.29
CA VAL A 170 26.14 2.30 5.18
C VAL A 170 25.20 3.41 5.64
N THR A 171 25.74 4.59 5.92
CA THR A 171 24.93 5.80 6.15
C THR A 171 24.64 6.51 4.83
N ILE A 172 23.37 6.72 4.50
CA ILE A 172 22.98 7.55 3.35
C ILE A 172 23.14 9.02 3.76
N PRO A 173 24.05 9.79 3.16
CA PRO A 173 24.26 11.18 3.52
C PRO A 173 23.02 12.02 3.19
N GLN A 174 22.67 12.95 4.07
CA GLN A 174 21.66 13.96 3.79
C GLN A 174 22.28 15.05 2.91
N LEU A 175 21.74 15.26 1.71
CA LEU A 175 22.22 16.29 0.80
C LEU A 175 21.55 17.64 1.11
N PRO A 176 22.24 18.77 0.93
CA PRO A 176 21.60 20.07 1.01
C PRO A 176 20.58 20.24 -0.13
N SER A 177 19.47 20.93 0.14
CA SER A 177 18.31 21.05 -0.77
C SER A 177 18.69 21.52 -2.18
N TRP A 178 19.61 22.48 -2.30
CA TRP A 178 20.06 23.00 -3.61
C TRP A 178 20.76 21.91 -4.44
N LEU A 179 21.54 21.03 -3.82
CA LEU A 179 22.26 19.97 -4.50
C LEU A 179 21.30 18.84 -4.91
N GLU A 180 20.33 18.54 -4.06
CA GLU A 180 19.26 17.59 -4.40
C GLU A 180 18.44 18.08 -5.61
N GLN A 181 18.10 19.38 -5.66
CA GLN A 181 17.42 19.98 -6.80
C GLN A 181 18.25 19.91 -8.08
N GLU A 182 19.56 20.20 -8.00
CA GLU A 182 20.46 20.11 -9.14
C GLU A 182 20.53 18.68 -9.69
N ILE A 183 20.68 17.68 -8.81
CA ILE A 183 20.72 16.26 -9.20
C ILE A 183 19.39 15.84 -9.85
N ARG A 184 18.24 16.17 -9.23
CA ARG A 184 16.91 15.80 -9.73
C ARG A 184 16.57 16.46 -11.07
N SER A 185 17.01 17.70 -11.29
CA SER A 185 16.66 18.47 -12.49
C SER A 185 17.57 18.20 -13.68
N ARG A 186 18.86 17.88 -13.44
CA ARG A 186 19.85 17.77 -14.52
C ARG A 186 20.44 16.38 -14.73
N ALA A 187 20.52 15.55 -13.69
CA ALA A 187 21.20 14.26 -13.75
C ALA A 187 20.23 13.06 -13.72
N TYR A 188 19.10 13.19 -13.02
CA TYR A 188 18.10 12.13 -12.96
C TYR A 188 17.24 12.11 -14.22
N VAL A 189 17.52 11.14 -15.10
CA VAL A 189 16.72 10.86 -16.30
C VAL A 189 15.90 9.59 -16.09
N GLY A 190 14.69 9.56 -16.65
CA GLY A 190 13.81 8.40 -16.61
C GLY A 190 14.32 7.23 -17.48
N GLY A 191 13.53 6.16 -17.56
CA GLY A 191 13.85 5.01 -18.42
C GLY A 191 13.93 5.42 -19.90
N ALA A 192 14.86 4.82 -20.63
CA ALA A 192 14.94 5.00 -22.08
C ALA A 192 13.71 4.37 -22.74
N VAL A 193 12.93 5.18 -23.48
CA VAL A 193 11.80 4.70 -24.27
C VAL A 193 12.17 4.85 -25.74
N GLN A 194 12.47 3.73 -26.38
CA GLN A 194 12.64 3.69 -27.83
C GLN A 194 11.26 3.50 -28.46
N LYS A 195 10.73 4.55 -29.11
CA LYS A 195 9.57 4.42 -29.99
C LYS A 195 10.06 3.90 -31.33
N PHE A 196 9.81 2.63 -31.63
CA PHE A 196 9.91 2.15 -33.00
C PHE A 196 8.75 2.77 -33.78
N ALA A 197 9.05 3.71 -34.67
CA ALA A 197 8.06 4.11 -35.67
C ALA A 197 7.85 2.93 -36.61
N THR A 198 6.60 2.48 -36.75
CA THR A 198 6.17 1.54 -37.81
C THR A 198 6.06 2.22 -39.17
N GLU A 199 6.58 3.44 -39.32
CA GLU A 199 6.57 4.20 -40.57
C GLU A 199 7.99 4.24 -41.15
N GLY A 200 8.29 3.25 -41.98
CA GLY A 200 9.25 3.37 -43.06
C GLY A 200 8.49 3.59 -44.37
N ARG A 201 8.90 4.58 -45.18
CA ARG A 201 8.72 4.43 -46.63
C ARG A 201 9.53 3.20 -47.04
N ASP A 202 8.91 2.30 -47.78
CA ASP A 202 9.46 1.00 -48.23
C ASP A 202 9.31 -0.18 -47.25
N LEU A 203 8.25 -0.20 -46.45
CA LEU A 203 7.67 -1.47 -45.96
C LEU A 203 6.68 -1.99 -47.01
N TYR A 204 7.20 -2.48 -48.14
CA TYR A 204 6.47 -3.26 -49.13
C TYR A 204 6.99 -4.70 -49.12
#